data_AF-A0A7C9NHC5-F1
#
_entry.id   AF-A0A7C9NHC5-F1
#
_cell.length_a   1.000
_cell.length_b   1.000
_cell.length_c   1.000
_cell.angle_alpha   90.00
_cell.angle_beta   90.00
_cell.angle_gamma   90.00
#
_symmetry.space_group_name_H-M   'P 1'
#
loop_
_entity.id
_entity.type
_entity.pdbx_description
1 polymer ?
#
loop_
_entity_poly.entity_id
_entity_poly.type
_entity_poly.pdbx_seq_one_letter_code
_entity_poly.pdbx_strand_id
1 'polypeptide(L)'
;MFQGNLKFIGYAPGNGSTLIRDPRTVPTWHSLGTVQNYPGNVTGVSLARMGRDVHVTVVTATGQIWQTACRVRPTPGTGMNPAWPGNCSPFVNHTPPNG
;
A
#
# COMPACT_ATOMS: atom_id res chain seq x y z
N MET A 1 0.69 19.04 13.41
CA MET A 1 1.66 18.25 14.21
C MET A 1 1.84 16.87 13.60
N PHE A 2 3.08 16.44 13.35
CA PHE A 2 3.38 15.09 12.92
C PHE A 2 3.24 14.15 14.14
N GLN A 3 2.31 13.20 14.12
CA GLN A 3 2.25 12.13 15.12
C GLN A 3 3.25 11.04 14.73
N GLY A 4 4.42 11.02 15.38
CA GLY A 4 5.62 10.27 14.99
C GLY A 4 5.44 8.79 14.64
N ASN A 5 4.41 8.12 15.15
CA ASN A 5 4.17 6.69 14.93
C ASN A 5 3.35 6.36 13.66
N LEU A 6 2.93 7.34 12.85
CA LEU A 6 2.13 7.12 11.63
C LEU A 6 2.86 7.53 10.34
N LYS A 7 4.18 7.35 10.34
CA LYS A 7 4.99 7.52 9.13
C LYS A 7 5.00 6.22 8.34
N PHE A 8 4.29 6.19 7.22
CA PHE A 8 4.37 5.10 6.26
C PHE A 8 5.39 5.43 5.17
N ILE A 9 6.08 4.42 4.67
CA ILE A 9 7.01 4.54 3.54
C ILE A 9 6.62 3.49 2.51
N GLY A 10 6.43 3.92 1.26
CA GLY A 10 6.25 3.01 0.13
C GLY A 10 7.60 2.78 -0.53
N TYR A 11 7.88 1.53 -0.91
CA TYR A 11 9.09 1.17 -1.61
C TYR A 11 8.79 0.18 -2.74
N ALA A 12 9.25 0.49 -3.95
CA ALA A 12 9.26 -0.41 -5.10
C ALA A 12 10.71 -0.84 -5.34
N PRO A 13 11.12 -2.09 -5.02
CA PRO A 13 12.53 -2.47 -5.05
C PRO A 13 13.13 -2.69 -6.44
N GLY A 14 12.33 -2.52 -7.50
CA GLY A 14 12.72 -2.85 -8.88
C GLY A 14 12.53 -4.31 -9.28
N ASN A 15 12.06 -5.19 -8.37
CA ASN A 15 11.71 -6.58 -8.66
C ASN A 15 10.21 -6.79 -8.96
N GLY A 16 9.48 -5.72 -9.26
CA GLY A 16 8.04 -5.74 -9.52
C GLY A 16 7.14 -5.80 -8.29
N SER A 17 7.69 -5.86 -7.08
CA SER A 17 6.95 -5.85 -5.81
C SER A 17 6.73 -4.44 -5.24
N THR A 18 5.80 -4.33 -4.31
CA THR A 18 5.54 -3.10 -3.53
C THR A 18 5.56 -3.44 -2.06
N LEU A 19 6.38 -2.71 -1.29
CA LEU A 19 6.51 -2.83 0.16
C LEU A 19 5.98 -1.58 0.84
N ILE A 20 5.26 -1.76 1.95
CA ILE A 20 4.86 -0.68 2.86
C ILE A 20 5.56 -0.87 4.20
N ARG A 21 6.23 0.18 4.67
CA ARG A 21 6.77 0.23 6.03
C ARG A 21 5.73 0.76 7.01
N ASP A 22 5.41 -0.03 8.02
CA ASP A 22 4.68 0.41 9.22
C ASP A 22 5.59 0.21 10.45
N PRO A 23 6.08 1.30 11.09
CA PRO A 23 6.98 1.18 12.24
C PRO A 23 6.33 0.57 13.49
N ARG A 24 5.01 0.39 13.51
CA ARG A 24 4.25 -0.09 14.68
C ARG A 24 4.04 -1.60 14.69
N THR A 25 4.44 -2.31 13.64
CA THR A 25 4.19 -3.75 13.46
C THR A 25 5.50 -4.51 13.31
N VAL A 26 5.47 -5.82 13.58
CA VAL A 26 6.57 -6.75 13.32
C VAL A 26 6.07 -7.87 12.40
N PRO A 27 6.66 -8.08 11.21
CA PRO A 27 7.77 -7.31 10.63
C PRO A 27 7.37 -5.86 10.33
N THR A 28 8.35 -4.97 10.13
CA THR A 28 8.08 -3.55 9.85
C THR A 28 7.80 -3.27 8.39
N TRP A 29 8.25 -4.13 7.48
CA TRP A 29 8.00 -4.03 6.03
C TRP A 29 7.06 -5.15 5.60
N HIS A 30 6.01 -4.78 4.86
CA HIS A 30 4.97 -5.69 4.41
C HIS A 30 4.84 -5.64 2.90
N SER A 31 4.81 -6.81 2.26
CA SER A 31 4.52 -6.92 0.83
C SER A 31 3.04 -6.80 0.56
N LEU A 32 2.69 -6.03 -0.47
CA LEU A 32 1.32 -5.97 -1.01
C LEU A 32 1.10 -6.96 -2.15
N GLY A 33 2.11 -7.78 -2.49
CA GLY A 33 2.06 -8.67 -3.65
C GLY A 33 0.96 -9.75 -3.61
N THR A 34 0.39 -10.01 -2.44
CA THR A 34 -0.72 -10.97 -2.25
C THR A 34 -2.08 -10.28 -2.09
N VAL A 35 -2.13 -8.94 -2.12
CA VAL A 35 -3.41 -8.21 -2.15
C VAL A 35 -4.12 -8.54 -3.46
N GLN A 36 -5.42 -8.80 -3.38
CA GLN A 36 -6.22 -9.12 -4.55
C GLN A 36 -6.05 -8.06 -5.66
N ASN A 37 -5.94 -8.53 -6.91
CA ASN A 37 -5.69 -7.71 -8.11
C ASN A 37 -4.36 -6.94 -8.11
N TYR A 38 -3.38 -7.31 -7.28
CA TYR A 38 -2.06 -6.69 -7.35
C TYR A 38 -1.50 -6.77 -8.78
N PRO A 39 -1.12 -5.66 -9.41
CA PRO A 39 -0.85 -5.63 -10.85
C PRO A 39 0.50 -6.27 -11.25
N GLY A 40 1.41 -6.51 -10.29
CA GLY A 40 2.77 -6.95 -10.59
C GLY A 40 3.58 -5.91 -11.36
N ASN A 41 4.85 -6.20 -11.63
CA ASN A 41 5.75 -5.37 -12.44
C ASN A 41 5.76 -3.89 -12.05
N VAL A 42 5.61 -3.58 -10.76
CA VAL A 42 5.59 -2.22 -10.23
C VAL A 42 6.97 -1.58 -10.30
N THR A 43 7.02 -0.35 -10.81
CA THR A 43 8.24 0.47 -10.93
C THR A 43 8.22 1.70 -10.03
N GLY A 44 7.05 2.10 -9.53
CA GLY A 44 6.91 3.25 -8.65
C GLY A 44 5.72 3.14 -7.71
N VAL A 45 5.81 3.84 -6.57
CA VAL A 45 4.76 3.86 -5.55
C VAL A 45 4.64 5.26 -4.95
N SER A 46 3.41 5.68 -4.70
CA SER A 46 3.06 6.92 -4.00
C SER A 46 2.05 6.63 -2.90
N LEU A 47 2.11 7.41 -1.81
CA LEU A 47 1.26 7.27 -0.65
C LEU A 47 0.46 8.55 -0.39
N ALA A 48 -0.82 8.39 -0.06
CA ALA A 48 -1.65 9.45 0.48
C ALA A 48 -2.36 8.97 1.75
N ARG A 49 -2.45 9.83 2.77
CA ARG A 49 -3.19 9.50 4.00
C ARG A 49 -4.57 10.15 3.94
N MET A 50 -5.63 9.34 4.13
CA MET A 50 -7.00 9.82 4.23
C MET A 50 -7.67 9.21 5.45
N GLY A 51 -7.99 10.03 6.46
CA GLY A 51 -8.60 9.58 7.70
C GLY A 51 -7.81 8.46 8.42
N ARG A 52 -8.38 7.25 8.41
CA ARG A 52 -7.81 6.04 9.06
C ARG A 52 -7.05 5.14 8.09
N ASP A 53 -6.96 5.53 6.83
CA ASP A 53 -6.45 4.70 5.74
C ASP A 53 -5.21 5.34 5.12
N VAL A 54 -4.33 4.49 4.58
CA VAL A 54 -3.27 4.89 3.65
C VAL A 54 -3.63 4.37 2.27
N HIS A 55 -3.72 5.27 1.31
CA HIS A 55 -3.90 4.95 -0.10
C HIS A 55 -2.53 4.71 -0.71
N VAL A 56 -2.38 3.57 -1.35
CA VAL A 56 -1.15 3.16 -2.04
C VAL A 56 -1.45 3.14 -3.53
N THR A 57 -0.86 4.07 -4.25
CA THR A 57 -0.93 4.11 -5.71
C THR A 57 0.38 3.58 -6.27
N VAL A 58 0.29 2.64 -7.19
CA VAL A 58 1.44 2.05 -7.88
C VAL A 58 1.36 2.31 -9.37
N VAL A 59 2.51 2.39 -10.03
CA VAL A 59 2.63 2.39 -11.48
C VAL A 59 3.41 1.15 -11.93
N THR A 60 2.89 0.46 -12.94
CA THR A 60 3.56 -0.70 -13.54
C THR A 60 4.58 -0.26 -14.59
N ALA A 61 5.46 -1.17 -14.99
CA ALA A 61 6.40 -0.97 -16.11
C ALA A 61 5.68 -0.63 -17.44
N THR A 62 4.42 -1.04 -17.60
CA THR A 62 3.56 -0.73 -18.77
C THR A 62 2.77 0.56 -18.61
N GLY A 63 3.02 1.35 -17.55
CA GLY A 63 2.34 2.63 -17.30
C GLY A 63 0.95 2.51 -16.69
N GLN A 64 0.51 1.31 -16.30
CA GLN A 64 -0.80 1.13 -15.67
C GLN A 64 -0.76 1.66 -14.24
N ILE A 65 -1.78 2.41 -13.86
CA ILE A 65 -1.91 3.02 -12.53
C ILE A 65 -2.97 2.23 -11.75
N TRP A 66 -2.59 1.71 -10.59
CA TRP A 66 -3.50 0.96 -9.72
C TRP A 66 -3.44 1.50 -8.30
N GLN A 67 -4.55 1.43 -7.58
CA GLN A 67 -4.63 1.90 -6.20
C GLN A 67 -5.30 0.87 -5.29
N THR A 68 -4.77 0.73 -4.07
CA THR A 68 -5.44 0.08 -2.94
C THR A 68 -5.53 1.06 -1.76
N ALA A 69 -6.47 0.84 -0.85
CA ALA A 69 -6.54 1.53 0.43
C ALA A 69 -6.37 0.54 1.58
N CYS A 70 -5.48 0.84 2.51
CA CYS A 70 -5.17 -0.01 3.65
C CYS A 70 -5.55 0.67 4.96
N ARG A 71 -6.37 -0.01 5.77
CA ARG A 71 -6.80 0.47 7.09
C ARG A 71 -5.62 0.44 8.06
N VAL A 72 -5.20 1.59 8.59
CA VAL A 72 -4.02 1.71 9.48
C VAL A 72 -4.33 2.20 10.89
N ARG A 73 -5.61 2.48 11.18
CA ARG A 73 -6.12 2.80 12.51
C ARG A 73 -7.39 1.99 12.84
N PRO A 74 -7.41 1.14 13.89
CA PRO A 74 -6.31 0.88 14.84
C PRO A 74 -5.10 0.23 14.13
N THR A 75 -3.97 0.05 14.83
CA THR A 75 -2.77 -0.55 14.22
C THR A 75 -3.13 -1.89 13.57
N PRO A 76 -2.68 -2.18 12.33
CA PRO A 76 -2.95 -3.47 11.69
C PRO A 76 -2.51 -4.64 12.56
N GLY A 77 -3.35 -5.68 12.63
CA GLY A 77 -3.16 -6.84 13.51
C GLY A 77 -3.63 -6.62 14.96
N THR A 78 -4.32 -5.51 15.25
CA THR A 78 -4.88 -5.24 16.58
C THR A 78 -6.39 -4.99 16.52
N GLY A 79 -7.12 -5.46 17.54
CA GLY A 79 -8.58 -5.38 17.59
C GLY A 79 -9.21 -6.07 16.38
N MET A 80 -10.14 -5.38 15.71
CA MET A 80 -10.80 -5.87 14.48
C MET A 80 -10.09 -5.44 13.19
N ASN A 81 -8.90 -4.82 13.25
CA ASN A 81 -8.15 -4.47 12.03
C ASN A 81 -7.22 -5.63 11.65
N PRO A 82 -7.42 -6.28 10.48
CA PRO A 82 -6.56 -7.38 10.05
C PRO A 82 -5.08 -7.00 10.03
N ALA A 83 -4.20 -8.00 10.12
CA ALA A 83 -2.77 -7.79 9.93
C ALA A 83 -2.47 -7.44 8.46
N TRP A 84 -1.34 -6.78 8.22
CA TRP A 84 -0.84 -6.59 6.86
C TRP A 84 -0.59 -7.94 6.16
N PRO A 85 -0.85 -8.04 4.84
CA PRO A 85 -1.51 -7.05 3.98
C PRO A 85 -3.05 -7.19 3.93
N GLY A 86 -3.65 -8.03 4.78
CA GLY A 86 -5.09 -8.27 4.82
C GLY A 86 -5.95 -7.07 5.26
N ASN A 87 -5.32 -5.99 5.74
CA ASN A 87 -5.98 -4.72 6.02
C ASN A 87 -6.20 -3.85 4.77
N CYS A 88 -5.80 -4.31 3.58
CA CYS A 88 -5.94 -3.61 2.31
C CYS A 88 -7.17 -4.08 1.53
N SER A 89 -7.80 -3.15 0.82
CA SER A 89 -8.80 -3.48 -0.20
C SER A 89 -8.14 -4.09 -1.45
N PRO A 90 -8.89 -4.76 -2.33
CA PRO A 90 -8.40 -5.11 -3.66
C PRO A 90 -7.85 -3.88 -4.39
N PHE A 91 -6.86 -4.09 -5.25
CA PHE A 91 -6.39 -3.06 -6.16
C PHE A 91 -7.44 -2.75 -7.23
N VAL A 92 -7.59 -1.47 -7.54
CA VAL A 92 -8.48 -0.93 -8.58
C VAL A 92 -7.63 -0.20 -9.62
N ASN A 93 -7.93 -0.44 -10.90
CA ASN A 93 -7.25 0.20 -12.02
C ASN A 93 -7.77 1.64 -12.21
N HIS A 94 -6.87 2.60 -12.17
CA HIS A 94 -7.10 4.03 -12.40
C HIS A 94 -6.27 4.57 -13.57
N THR A 95 -5.80 3.69 -14.45
CA THR A 95 -5.08 4.08 -15.67
C THR A 95 -5.97 5.01 -16.49
N PRO A 96 -5.49 6.23 -16.85
CA PRO A 96 -6.24 7.14 -17.70
C PRO A 96 -6.61 6.46 -19.04
N PRO A 97 -7.77 6.79 -19.64
CA PRO A 97 -8.23 6.11 -20.84
C PRO A 97 -7.32 6.20 -22.08
N ASN A 98 -6.32 7.10 -22.11
CA ASN A 98 -5.48 7.37 -23.29
C ASN A 98 -4.04 7.78 -22.90
N GLY A 99 -3.32 6.93 -22.15
CA GLY A 99 -1.89 7.12 -21.88
C GLY A 99 -1.03 6.97 -23.13
#